data_AF-A0A0V0SUG6-F1
#
_entry.id   AF-A0A0V0SUG6-F1
#
_cell.length_a   1.000
_cell.length_b   1.000
_cell.length_c   1.000
_cell.angle_alpha   90.00
_cell.angle_beta   90.00
_cell.angle_gamma   90.00
#
_symmetry.space_group_name_H-M   'P 1'
#
loop_
_entity.id
_entity.type
_entity.pdbx_description
1 polymer ?
#
loop_
_entity_poly.entity_id
_entity_poly.type
_entity_poly.pdbx_seq_one_letter_code
_entity_poly.pdbx_strand_id
1 'polypeptide(L)'
;MIQELFRQILDPSPMQRALLEQVLYRWENLWETSKMHAESIKAVEAVLTGIVEANEILNAHERTLCLYDYMPSNLDQLRNMHAELLSVQMLLQQQQAVFDDLSSNVGKLRQHVARTRFNVAD
;
A
#
# COMPACT_ATOMS: atom_id res chain seq x y z
N MET A 1 -1.21 -14.01 -31.25
CA MET A 1 -1.05 -13.14 -32.43
C MET A 1 0.31 -13.32 -33.11
N ILE A 2 1.45 -12.99 -32.48
CA ILE A 2 2.79 -13.15 -33.09
C ILE A 2 3.13 -14.63 -33.40
N GLN A 3 2.88 -15.55 -32.47
CA GLN A 3 3.07 -16.99 -32.73
C GLN A 3 2.18 -17.52 -33.85
N GLU A 4 0.95 -16.99 -33.94
CA GLU A 4 -0.03 -17.37 -34.97
C GLU A 4 0.41 -16.88 -36.36
N LEU A 5 0.96 -15.66 -36.43
CA LEU A 5 1.56 -15.11 -37.65
C LEU A 5 2.84 -15.87 -38.05
N PHE A 6 3.67 -16.26 -37.08
CA PHE A 6 4.88 -17.05 -37.35
C PHE A 6 4.56 -18.44 -37.88
N ARG A 7 3.47 -19.07 -37.42
CA ARG A 7 2.98 -20.35 -37.95
C ARG A 7 2.59 -20.31 -39.44
N GLN A 8 2.36 -19.13 -40.00
CA GLN A 8 2.04 -18.96 -41.42
C GLN A 8 3.30 -18.96 -42.31
N ILE A 9 4.50 -18.89 -41.73
CA ILE A 9 5.76 -18.97 -42.48
C ILE A 9 6.00 -20.43 -42.87
N LEU A 10 6.13 -20.69 -44.17
CA LEU A 10 6.55 -21.99 -44.69
C LEU A 10 8.04 -22.21 -44.43
N ASP A 11 8.35 -23.30 -43.74
CA ASP A 11 9.71 -23.77 -43.42
C ASP A 11 10.65 -22.72 -42.78
N PRO A 12 10.30 -22.19 -41.60
CA PRO A 12 11.10 -21.14 -40.96
C PRO A 12 12.48 -21.66 -40.58
N SER A 13 13.51 -20.92 -40.97
CA SER A 13 14.91 -21.21 -40.68
C SER A 13 15.19 -21.26 -39.17
N PRO A 14 16.26 -21.96 -38.74
CA PRO A 14 16.66 -21.99 -37.32
C PRO A 14 16.85 -20.60 -36.71
N MET A 15 17.41 -19.66 -37.47
CA MET A 15 17.61 -18.27 -37.06
C MET A 15 16.27 -17.55 -36.79
N GLN A 16 15.27 -17.76 -37.65
CA GLN A 16 13.94 -17.16 -37.46
C GLN A 16 13.23 -17.72 -36.23
N ARG A 17 13.40 -19.01 -35.92
CA ARG A 17 12.86 -19.62 -34.69
C ARG A 17 13.54 -19.06 -33.45
N ALA A 18 14.87 -18.94 -33.46
CA ALA A 18 15.63 -18.33 -32.37
C ALA A 18 15.25 -16.86 -32.13
N LEU A 19 15.02 -16.08 -33.19
CA LEU A 19 14.54 -14.72 -33.08
C LEU A 19 13.13 -14.65 -32.47
N LEU A 20 12.22 -15.53 -32.87
CA LEU A 20 10.89 -15.61 -32.27
C LEU A 20 10.98 -15.92 -30.77
N GLU A 21 11.75 -16.94 -30.39
CA GLU A 21 11.96 -17.30 -28.98
C GLU A 21 12.52 -16.12 -28.18
N GLN A 22 13.50 -15.41 -28.73
CA GLN A 22 14.07 -14.22 -28.09
C GLN A 22 13.02 -13.11 -27.92
N VAL A 23 12.18 -12.85 -28.91
CA VAL A 23 11.10 -11.86 -28.83
C VAL A 23 10.07 -12.26 -27.78
N LEU A 24 9.67 -13.53 -27.74
CA LEU A 24 8.72 -14.04 -26.75
C LEU A 24 9.27 -13.95 -25.33
N TYR A 25 10.54 -14.31 -25.13
CA TYR A 25 11.21 -14.19 -23.85
C TYR A 25 11.28 -12.74 -23.37
N ARG A 26 11.68 -11.80 -24.24
CA ARG A 26 11.71 -10.36 -23.91
C ARG A 26 10.32 -9.82 -23.60
N TRP A 27 9.31 -10.26 -24.34
CA TRP A 27 7.93 -9.86 -24.11
C TRP A 27 7.43 -10.33 -22.74
N GLU A 28 7.70 -11.59 -22.37
CA GLU A 28 7.32 -12.14 -21.07
C GLU A 28 8.02 -11.37 -19.94
N ASN A 29 9.32 -11.15 -20.04
CA ASN A 29 10.06 -10.36 -19.04
C ASN A 29 9.52 -8.93 -18.90
N LEU A 30 9.19 -8.26 -20.01
CA LEU A 30 8.60 -6.93 -19.99
C LEU A 30 7.22 -6.95 -19.32
N TRP A 31 6.41 -7.96 -19.63
CA TRP A 31 5.08 -8.13 -19.07
C TRP A 31 5.13 -8.39 -17.55
N GLU A 32 5.99 -9.29 -17.10
CA GLU A 32 6.21 -9.55 -15.67
C GLU A 32 6.70 -8.30 -14.94
N THR A 33 7.65 -7.57 -15.53
CA THR A 33 8.17 -6.31 -14.97
C THR A 33 7.08 -5.25 -14.84
N SER A 34 6.29 -5.06 -15.90
CA SER A 34 5.12 -4.17 -15.89
C SER A 34 4.13 -4.53 -14.79
N LYS A 35 3.81 -5.81 -14.65
CA LYS A 35 2.90 -6.31 -13.60
C LYS A 35 3.45 -6.04 -12.20
N MET A 36 4.73 -6.29 -11.95
CA MET A 36 5.38 -6.01 -10.66
C MET A 36 5.33 -4.51 -10.30
N HIS A 37 5.57 -3.63 -11.26
CA HIS A 37 5.44 -2.18 -11.03
C HIS A 37 4.00 -1.76 -10.77
N ALA A 38 3.03 -2.32 -11.50
CA ALA A 38 1.61 -2.04 -11.27
C ALA A 38 1.17 -2.47 -9.85
N GLU A 39 1.64 -3.63 -9.37
CA GLU A 39 1.40 -4.08 -7.99
C GLU A 39 2.06 -3.16 -6.95
N SER A 40 3.29 -2.70 -7.22
CA SER A 40 3.98 -1.74 -6.36
C SER A 40 3.24 -0.42 -6.24
N ILE A 41 2.71 0.12 -7.34
CA ILE A 41 1.91 1.35 -7.35
C ILE A 41 0.64 1.19 -6.50
N LYS A 42 -0.07 0.06 -6.64
CA LYS A 42 -1.25 -0.24 -5.81
C LYS A 42 -0.90 -0.33 -4.32
N ALA A 43 0.25 -0.91 -3.98
CA ALA A 43 0.71 -0.97 -2.60
C ALA A 43 1.04 0.43 -2.04
N VAL A 44 1.63 1.32 -2.84
CA VAL A 44 1.85 2.72 -2.47
C VAL A 44 0.53 3.44 -2.22
N GLU A 45 -0.44 3.28 -3.13
CA GLU A 45 -1.77 3.89 -2.99
C GLU A 45 -2.46 3.45 -1.69
N ALA A 46 -2.43 2.14 -1.37
CA ALA A 46 -3.00 1.62 -0.13
C ALA A 46 -2.35 2.24 1.13
N VAL A 47 -1.03 2.44 1.12
CA VAL A 47 -0.32 3.10 2.22
C VAL A 47 -0.70 4.58 2.31
N LEU A 48 -0.74 5.30 1.19
CA LEU A 48 -1.11 6.71 1.17
C LEU A 48 -2.52 6.94 1.70
N THR A 49 -3.49 6.14 1.26
CA THR A 49 -4.87 6.18 1.76
C THR A 49 -4.92 5.92 3.27
N GLY A 50 -4.21 4.90 3.75
CA GLY A 50 -4.16 4.62 5.19
C GLY A 50 -3.49 5.73 6.02
N ILE A 51 -2.48 6.42 5.47
CA ILE A 51 -1.87 7.60 6.12
C ILE A 51 -2.90 8.73 6.24
N VAL A 52 -3.68 8.99 5.18
CA VAL A 52 -4.72 10.04 5.21
C VAL A 52 -5.75 9.75 6.29
N GLU A 53 -6.26 8.53 6.35
CA GLU A 53 -7.25 8.11 7.35
C GLU A 53 -6.68 8.16 8.77
N ALA A 54 -5.48 7.63 9.00
CA ALA A 54 -4.81 7.70 10.31
C ALA A 54 -4.58 9.15 10.76
N ASN A 55 -4.21 10.03 9.82
CA ASN A 55 -4.01 11.45 10.11
C ASN A 55 -5.34 12.15 10.46
N GLU A 56 -6.44 11.84 9.79
CA GLU A 56 -7.77 12.37 10.14
C GLU A 56 -8.20 11.95 11.55
N ILE A 57 -7.98 10.68 11.89
CA ILE A 57 -8.23 10.14 13.23
C ILE A 57 -7.41 10.89 14.29
N LEU A 58 -6.09 11.00 14.08
CA LEU A 58 -5.20 11.70 15.01
C LEU A 58 -5.61 13.17 15.20
N ASN A 59 -5.89 13.88 14.12
CA ASN A 59 -6.32 15.28 14.17
C ASN A 59 -7.64 15.44 14.96
N ALA A 60 -8.59 14.52 14.81
CA ALA A 60 -9.85 14.57 15.57
C ALA A 60 -9.62 14.38 17.07
N HIS A 61 -8.73 13.46 17.45
CA HIS A 61 -8.36 13.21 18.84
C HIS A 61 -7.58 14.37 19.43
N GLU A 62 -6.58 14.90 18.72
CA GLU A 62 -5.80 16.05 19.14
C GLU A 62 -6.68 17.28 19.40
N ARG A 63 -7.59 17.61 18.47
CA ARG A 63 -8.55 18.71 18.66
C ARG A 63 -9.40 18.53 19.91
N THR A 64 -9.84 17.30 20.17
CA THR A 64 -10.64 16.99 21.35
C THR A 64 -9.80 17.13 22.61
N LEU A 65 -8.56 16.63 22.61
CA LEU A 65 -7.65 16.71 23.74
C LEU A 65 -7.24 18.14 24.08
N CYS A 66 -7.05 19.01 23.08
CA CYS A 66 -6.77 20.44 23.28
C CYS A 66 -7.87 21.18 24.06
N LEU A 67 -9.10 20.66 24.10
CA LEU A 67 -10.18 21.26 24.91
C LEU A 67 -9.98 21.05 26.43
N TYR A 68 -9.06 20.16 26.82
CA TYR A 68 -8.84 19.74 28.19
C TYR A 68 -7.52 20.28 28.81
N ASP A 69 -6.99 21.39 28.28
CA ASP A 69 -5.74 22.00 28.75
C ASP A 69 -5.79 22.49 30.23
N TYR A 70 -6.99 22.65 30.80
CA TYR A 70 -7.18 23.09 32.18
C TYR A 70 -7.84 22.00 33.04
N MET A 71 -7.28 21.78 34.23
CA MET A 71 -7.85 20.86 35.22
C MET A 71 -8.90 21.60 36.08
N PRO A 72 -10.18 21.17 36.05
CA PRO A 72 -11.22 21.80 36.85
C PRO A 72 -11.02 21.57 38.34
N SER A 73 -11.35 22.59 39.14
CA SER A 73 -11.29 22.55 40.61
C SER A 73 -12.54 21.99 41.27
N ASN A 74 -13.66 21.91 40.53
CA ASN A 74 -14.90 21.30 40.97
C ASN A 74 -14.87 19.78 40.71
N LEU A 75 -15.17 18.98 41.74
CA LEU A 75 -15.17 17.52 41.68
C LEU A 75 -16.15 16.95 40.63
N ASP A 76 -17.32 17.56 40.45
CA ASP A 76 -18.30 17.11 39.46
C ASP A 76 -17.82 17.40 38.04
N GLN A 77 -17.21 18.58 37.82
CA GLN A 77 -16.59 18.91 36.54
C GLN A 77 -15.40 17.98 36.23
N LEU A 78 -14.61 17.63 37.23
CA LEU A 78 -13.50 16.68 37.10
C LEU A 78 -13.99 15.28 36.72
N ARG A 79 -15.09 14.81 37.33
CA ARG A 79 -15.73 13.53 36.97
C ARG A 79 -16.24 13.51 35.54
N ASN A 80 -16.85 14.61 35.09
CA ASN A 80 -17.33 14.74 33.71
C ASN A 80 -16.17 14.71 32.72
N MET A 81 -15.14 15.52 32.95
CA MET A 81 -13.92 15.53 32.12
C MET A 81 -13.27 14.13 32.06
N HIS A 82 -13.19 13.42 33.18
CA HIS A 82 -12.67 12.05 33.19
C HIS A 82 -13.52 11.09 32.35
N ALA A 83 -14.85 11.17 32.44
CA ALA A 83 -15.75 10.34 31.64
C ALA A 83 -15.61 10.62 30.13
N GLU A 84 -15.46 11.89 29.76
CA GLU A 84 -15.24 12.30 28.37
C GLU A 84 -13.89 11.79 27.85
N LEU A 85 -12.80 11.95 28.61
CA LEU A 85 -11.48 11.41 28.24
C LEU A 85 -11.48 9.88 28.11
N LEU A 86 -12.21 9.18 28.98
CA LEU A 86 -12.40 7.73 28.87
C LEU A 86 -13.09 7.37 27.55
N SER A 87 -14.10 8.15 27.14
CA SER A 87 -14.79 7.94 25.86
C SER A 87 -13.85 8.13 24.66
N VAL A 88 -12.97 9.13 24.72
CA VAL A 88 -11.94 9.39 23.69
C VAL A 88 -10.96 8.22 23.61
N GLN A 89 -10.50 7.71 24.75
CA GLN A 89 -9.63 6.53 24.79
C GLN A 89 -10.31 5.28 24.19
N MET A 90 -11.58 5.04 24.53
CA MET A 90 -12.33 3.91 23.98
C MET A 90 -12.52 4.01 22.47
N LEU A 91 -12.78 5.22 21.95
CA LEU A 91 -12.90 5.45 20.52
C LEU A 91 -11.57 5.18 19.79
N LEU A 92 -10.45 5.68 20.32
CA LEU A 92 -9.12 5.43 19.77
C LEU A 92 -8.81 3.92 19.71
N GLN A 93 -9.16 3.18 20.76
CA GLN A 93 -9.00 1.72 20.80
C GLN A 93 -9.83 1.00 19.73
N GLN A 94 -11.05 1.47 19.45
CA GLN A 94 -11.89 0.90 18.39
C GLN A 94 -11.29 1.16 16.99
N GLN A 95 -10.52 2.24 16.83
CA GLN A 95 -9.87 2.61 15.58
C GLN A 95 -8.47 2.00 15.39
N GLN A 96 -7.98 1.20 16.35
CA GLN A 96 -6.67 0.55 16.29
C GLN A 96 -6.46 -0.26 15.01
N ALA A 97 -7.52 -0.89 14.48
CA ALA A 97 -7.47 -1.69 13.26
C ALA A 97 -6.94 -0.89 12.05
N VAL A 98 -7.23 0.41 11.96
CA VAL A 98 -6.73 1.28 10.87
C VAL A 98 -5.20 1.38 10.91
N PHE A 99 -4.63 1.51 12.11
CA PHE A 99 -3.18 1.59 12.29
C PHE A 99 -2.51 0.23 12.04
N ASP A 100 -3.15 -0.87 12.44
CA ASP A 100 -2.66 -2.22 12.20
C ASP A 100 -2.65 -2.54 10.69
N ASP A 101 -3.72 -2.17 9.97
CA ASP A 101 -3.82 -2.30 8.51
C ASP A 101 -2.78 -1.43 7.79
N LEU A 102 -2.57 -0.19 8.24
CA LEU A 102 -1.53 0.68 7.72
C LEU A 102 -0.13 0.05 7.88
N SER A 103 0.17 -0.50 9.07
CA SER A 103 1.43 -1.18 9.35
C SER A 103 1.64 -2.39 8.43
N SER A 104 0.59 -3.20 8.24
CA SER A 104 0.57 -4.33 7.31
C SER A 104 0.83 -3.89 5.86
N ASN A 105 0.17 -2.83 5.40
CA ASN A 105 0.33 -2.30 4.05
C ASN A 105 1.74 -1.74 3.80
N VAL A 106 2.34 -1.07 4.79
CA VAL A 106 3.76 -0.66 4.72
C VAL A 106 4.68 -1.88 4.61
N GLY A 107 4.38 -2.96 5.34
CA GLY A 107 5.10 -4.24 5.21
C GLY A 107 5.05 -4.81 3.79
N LYS A 108 3.85 -4.88 3.19
CA LYS A 108 3.64 -5.33 1.80
C LYS A 108 4.38 -4.43 0.81
N LEU A 109 4.30 -3.11 0.97
CA LEU A 109 5.00 -2.15 0.12
C LEU A 109 6.51 -2.40 0.11
N ARG A 110 7.12 -2.63 1.28
CA ARG A 110 8.56 -2.96 1.37
C ARG A 110 8.91 -4.22 0.57
N GLN A 111 8.06 -5.23 0.60
CA GLN A 111 8.24 -6.46 -0.20
C GLN A 111 8.14 -6.17 -1.71
N HIS A 112 7.15 -5.40 -2.16
CA HIS A 112 7.01 -5.02 -3.57
C HIS A 112 8.19 -4.17 -4.07
N VAL A 113 8.67 -3.22 -3.26
CA VAL A 113 9.86 -2.40 -3.58
C VAL A 113 11.11 -3.26 -3.67
N ALA A 114 11.30 -4.23 -2.76
CA ALA A 114 12.45 -5.14 -2.83
C ALA A 114 12.45 -5.92 -4.15
N ARG A 115 11.30 -6.51 -4.52
CA ARG A 115 11.15 -7.30 -5.76
C ARG A 115 11.39 -6.49 -7.03
N THR A 116 10.94 -5.25 -7.08
CA THR A 116 11.13 -4.36 -8.24
C THR A 116 12.57 -3.86 -8.39
N ARG A 117 13.34 -3.75 -7.30
CA ARG A 117 14.76 -3.33 -7.35
C ARG A 117 15.71 -4.43 -7.81
N PHE A 118 15.41 -5.71 -7.54
CA PHE A 118 16.26 -6.82 -8.01
C PHE A 118 16.30 -6.92 -9.54
N ASN A 119 15.25 -6.50 -10.25
CA ASN A 119 15.21 -6.53 -11.71
C ASN A 119 15.95 -5.36 -12.39
N VAL A 120 16.57 -4.47 -11.61
CA VAL A 120 17.39 -3.36 -12.13
C VAL A 120 18.88 -3.71 -12.16
N ALA A 121 19.27 -4.83 -11.56
CA ALA A 121 20.65 -5.32 -11.58
C ALA A 121 20.85 -6.31 -12.74
N ASP A 122 20.97 -5.78 -13.95
CA ASP A 122 21.70 -6.36 -15.09
C ASP A 122 22.05 -5.24 -16.10
#